data_AF-A0AAU4RGV2-F1
#
_entry.id   AF-A0AAU4RGV2-F1
#
_cell.length_a   1.000
_cell.length_b   1.000
_cell.length_c   1.000
_cell.angle_alpha   90.00
_cell.angle_beta   90.00
_cell.angle_gamma   90.00
#
_symmetry.space_group_name_H-M   'P 1'
#
loop_
_entity.id
_entity.type
_entity.pdbx_description
1 polymer ?
#
loop_
_entity_poly.entity_id
_entity_poly.type
_entity_poly.pdbx_seq_one_letter_code
_entity_poly.pdbx_strand_id
1 'polypeptide(L)'
;MTAKTRAAETDDVSAAFHVALTQIGAQTTAEALTLWRDVPVDLRSATAAGWLKRAITLVMTRRRQSRDLARAYYRLARALQTGTTVADPYHPEPTHVTLADLRREFAALAGTYVAPTQPPKDSPPPLDSKTSSSAGTDDGQGQEPEPPTDAEPDDEEEDQDDDEDQDQDEGDDDWERILVEELKGLREDEERNEREAEEELRIVLEALGPRNLDRKLTVEDADPQDAHQRAGAQQAAAASRIAMNGGRSTNWTHMMRDGRALGYVRLSRTGTPCGWCAMLISRGAVYKSRESATFADGDRYHDHCHCYAAPIWNRDQYQSSELTALSRQYMSLWPQVTKGKSGKSALSAWRRFIRQKQRAAAQEARESTTAQEA
;
A
#
# COMPACT_ATOMS: atom_id res chain seq x y z
N MET A 1 0.03 -23.90 8.99
CA MET A 1 0.29 -23.26 7.66
C MET A 1 1.73 -22.75 7.63
N THR A 2 2.58 -23.18 6.69
CA THR A 2 4.03 -22.87 6.73
C THR A 2 4.37 -21.40 6.46
N ALA A 3 5.51 -20.93 7.00
CA ALA A 3 6.03 -19.57 6.77
C ALA A 3 6.23 -19.25 5.27
N LYS A 4 6.73 -20.22 4.50
CA LYS A 4 6.91 -20.09 3.04
C LYS A 4 5.59 -19.88 2.31
N THR A 5 4.54 -20.61 2.68
CA THR A 5 3.20 -20.44 2.10
C THR A 5 2.64 -19.05 2.41
N ARG A 6 2.83 -18.55 3.64
CA ARG A 6 2.39 -17.21 4.03
C ARG A 6 3.14 -16.09 3.29
N ALA A 7 4.44 -16.26 3.10
CA ALA A 7 5.26 -15.32 2.35
C ALA A 7 4.80 -15.23 0.89
N ALA A 8 4.57 -16.38 0.24
CA ALA A 8 4.04 -16.42 -1.13
C ALA A 8 2.64 -15.77 -1.21
N GLU A 9 1.74 -16.06 -0.28
CA GLU A 9 0.41 -15.44 -0.26
C GLU A 9 0.48 -13.93 -0.02
N THR A 10 1.43 -13.45 0.80
CA THR A 10 1.63 -12.01 1.02
C THR A 10 2.06 -11.31 -0.27
N ASP A 11 2.91 -11.94 -1.07
CA ASP A 11 3.33 -11.42 -2.38
C ASP A 11 2.15 -11.37 -3.36
N ASP A 12 1.30 -12.41 -3.38
CA ASP A 12 0.08 -12.44 -4.20
C ASP A 12 -0.93 -11.35 -3.79
N VAL A 13 -1.14 -11.17 -2.47
CA VAL A 13 -2.00 -10.13 -1.90
C VAL A 13 -1.47 -8.74 -2.24
N SER A 14 -0.15 -8.52 -2.17
CA SER A 14 0.51 -7.28 -2.58
C SER A 14 0.32 -7.00 -4.07
N ALA A 15 0.54 -8.01 -4.92
CA ALA A 15 0.32 -7.87 -6.35
C ALA A 15 -1.13 -7.51 -6.68
N ALA A 16 -2.10 -8.21 -6.08
CA ALA A 16 -3.53 -7.94 -6.28
C ALA A 16 -3.94 -6.55 -5.78
N PHE A 17 -3.43 -6.11 -4.63
CA PHE A 17 -3.67 -4.77 -4.09
C PHE A 17 -3.24 -3.70 -5.10
N HIS A 18 -2.06 -3.86 -5.69
CA HIS A 18 -1.55 -2.90 -6.66
C HIS A 18 -2.27 -2.94 -8.01
N VAL A 19 -2.77 -4.09 -8.45
CA VAL A 19 -3.66 -4.18 -9.61
C VAL A 19 -4.95 -3.42 -9.36
N ALA A 20 -5.63 -3.68 -8.24
CA ALA A 20 -6.88 -3.01 -7.88
C ALA A 20 -6.71 -1.50 -7.72
N LEU A 21 -5.64 -1.05 -7.04
CA LEU A 21 -5.32 0.37 -6.93
C LEU A 21 -5.06 1.02 -8.30
N THR A 22 -4.41 0.29 -9.21
CA THR A 22 -4.19 0.74 -10.60
C THR A 22 -5.51 0.94 -11.35
N GLN A 23 -6.45 0.01 -11.19
CA GLN A 23 -7.78 0.09 -11.80
C GLN A 23 -8.54 1.32 -11.28
N ILE A 24 -8.53 1.58 -9.97
CA ILE A 24 -9.15 2.80 -9.39
C ILE A 24 -8.53 4.05 -10.03
N GLY A 25 -7.20 4.11 -10.17
CA GLY A 25 -6.52 5.23 -10.79
C GLY A 25 -6.87 5.44 -12.27
N ALA A 26 -6.97 4.35 -13.04
CA ALA A 26 -7.36 4.38 -14.44
C ALA A 26 -8.82 4.84 -14.61
N GLN A 27 -9.73 4.30 -13.80
CA GLN A 27 -11.14 4.67 -13.80
C GLN A 27 -11.33 6.14 -13.44
N THR A 28 -10.63 6.62 -12.40
CA THR A 28 -10.61 8.04 -12.01
C THR A 28 -10.16 8.94 -13.17
N THR A 29 -9.13 8.54 -13.92
CA THR A 29 -8.65 9.30 -15.09
C THR A 29 -9.73 9.42 -16.16
N ALA A 30 -10.37 8.30 -16.51
CA ALA A 30 -11.42 8.26 -17.53
C ALA A 30 -12.65 9.11 -17.13
N GLU A 31 -13.07 9.03 -15.86
CA GLU A 31 -14.20 9.79 -15.34
C GLU A 31 -13.88 11.28 -15.24
N ALA A 32 -12.68 11.65 -14.79
CA ALA A 32 -12.23 13.04 -14.73
C ALA A 32 -12.13 13.68 -16.13
N LEU A 33 -11.68 12.93 -17.13
CA LEU A 33 -11.67 13.39 -18.53
C LEU A 33 -13.08 13.56 -19.09
N THR A 34 -14.00 12.65 -18.73
CA THR A 34 -15.40 12.74 -19.13
C THR A 34 -16.06 13.97 -18.54
N LEU A 35 -15.87 14.19 -17.23
CA LEU A 35 -16.42 15.35 -16.52
C LEU A 35 -15.84 16.68 -17.05
N TRP A 36 -14.58 16.69 -17.48
CA TRP A 36 -13.94 17.87 -18.06
C TRP A 36 -14.61 18.35 -19.35
N ARG A 37 -15.26 17.47 -20.12
CA ARG A 37 -15.99 17.85 -21.34
C ARG A 37 -17.15 18.81 -21.06
N ASP A 38 -17.62 18.89 -19.81
CA ASP A 38 -18.65 19.82 -19.38
C ASP A 38 -18.11 21.25 -19.13
N VAL A 39 -16.81 21.49 -19.35
CA VAL A 39 -16.17 22.81 -19.27
C VAL A 39 -15.75 23.27 -20.68
N PRO A 40 -16.70 23.56 -21.58
CA PRO A 40 -16.35 23.95 -22.93
C PRO A 40 -15.67 25.32 -22.91
N VAL A 41 -14.82 25.56 -23.93
CA VAL A 41 -13.97 26.75 -24.02
C VAL A 41 -14.79 28.05 -23.94
N ASP A 42 -15.96 28.11 -24.54
CA ASP A 42 -16.79 29.32 -24.58
C ASP A 42 -17.59 29.58 -23.29
N LEU A 43 -17.85 28.55 -22.48
CA LEU A 43 -18.70 28.67 -21.27
C LEU A 43 -17.94 28.43 -19.95
N ARG A 44 -16.59 28.49 -19.96
CA ARG A 44 -15.75 28.15 -18.80
C ARG A 44 -16.17 28.85 -17.51
N SER A 45 -16.39 30.15 -17.54
CA SER A 45 -16.78 30.92 -16.35
C SER A 45 -18.11 30.46 -15.76
N ALA A 46 -19.05 30.00 -16.60
CA ALA A 46 -20.36 29.52 -16.17
C ALA A 46 -20.32 28.07 -15.65
N THR A 47 -19.42 27.23 -16.17
CA THR A 47 -19.38 25.79 -15.88
C THR A 47 -18.32 25.37 -14.85
N ALA A 48 -17.27 26.17 -14.64
CA ALA A 48 -16.12 25.83 -13.80
C ALA A 48 -16.50 25.47 -12.36
N ALA A 49 -17.37 26.25 -11.71
CA ALA A 49 -17.77 25.99 -10.31
C ALA A 49 -18.55 24.67 -10.17
N GLY A 50 -19.48 24.41 -11.09
CA GLY A 50 -20.25 23.16 -11.12
C GLY A 50 -19.40 21.94 -11.45
N TRP A 51 -18.41 22.10 -12.34
CA TRP A 51 -17.40 21.08 -12.61
C TRP A 51 -16.56 20.79 -11.37
N LEU A 52 -16.01 21.81 -10.70
CA LEU A 52 -15.10 21.63 -9.56
C LEU A 52 -15.79 20.86 -8.43
N LYS A 53 -17.04 21.20 -8.11
CA LYS A 53 -17.83 20.49 -7.09
C LYS A 53 -17.96 18.99 -7.42
N ARG A 54 -18.35 18.67 -8.66
CA ARG A 54 -18.52 17.27 -9.11
C ARG A 54 -17.18 16.52 -9.13
N ALA A 55 -16.10 17.18 -9.55
CA ALA A 55 -14.77 16.60 -9.63
C ALA A 55 -14.23 16.27 -8.22
N ILE A 56 -14.44 17.16 -7.25
CA ILE A 56 -14.08 16.90 -5.85
C ILE A 56 -14.83 15.68 -5.32
N THR A 57 -16.15 15.62 -5.49
CA THR A 57 -16.95 14.47 -5.04
C THR A 57 -16.48 13.15 -5.68
N LEU A 58 -16.22 13.17 -6.99
CA LEU A 58 -15.71 12.02 -7.73
C LEU A 58 -14.38 11.52 -7.13
N VAL A 59 -13.40 12.40 -7.03
CA VAL A 59 -12.04 12.01 -6.61
C VAL A 59 -12.00 11.61 -5.14
N MET A 60 -12.73 12.28 -4.25
CA MET A 60 -12.80 11.90 -2.83
C MET A 60 -13.51 10.55 -2.64
N THR A 61 -14.47 10.20 -3.50
CA THR A 61 -15.09 8.86 -3.51
C THR A 61 -14.07 7.79 -3.92
N ARG A 62 -13.31 8.02 -5.00
CA ARG A 62 -12.24 7.12 -5.46
C ARG A 62 -11.08 7.01 -4.46
N ARG A 63 -10.80 8.10 -3.74
CA ARG A 63 -9.82 8.13 -2.65
C ARG A 63 -10.24 7.26 -1.48
N ARG A 64 -11.50 7.35 -1.05
CA ARG A 64 -12.09 6.47 -0.04
C ARG A 64 -11.95 4.99 -0.43
N GLN A 65 -12.34 4.63 -1.65
CA GLN A 65 -12.17 3.26 -2.16
C GLN A 65 -10.71 2.81 -2.10
N SER A 66 -9.76 3.66 -2.46
CA SER A 66 -8.32 3.35 -2.41
C SER A 66 -7.83 3.13 -0.97
N ARG A 67 -8.30 3.94 -0.02
CA ARG A 67 -7.99 3.79 1.41
C ARG A 67 -8.56 2.50 1.97
N ASP A 68 -9.84 2.23 1.73
CA ASP A 68 -10.52 1.07 2.29
C ASP A 68 -9.86 -0.23 1.75
N LEU A 69 -9.51 -0.25 0.46
CA LEU A 69 -8.69 -1.30 -0.15
C LEU A 69 -7.33 -1.47 0.54
N ALA A 70 -6.64 -0.36 0.86
CA ALA A 70 -5.33 -0.41 1.52
C ALA A 70 -5.41 -0.89 2.98
N ARG A 71 -6.49 -0.57 3.70
CA ARG A 71 -6.72 -1.11 5.06
C ARG A 71 -6.87 -2.63 5.02
N ALA A 72 -7.75 -3.14 4.14
CA ALA A 72 -7.95 -4.58 3.99
C ALA A 72 -6.65 -5.30 3.58
N TYR A 73 -5.90 -4.72 2.62
CA TYR A 73 -4.57 -5.20 2.25
C TYR A 73 -3.62 -5.26 3.45
N TYR A 74 -3.50 -4.17 4.21
CA TYR A 74 -2.56 -4.10 5.32
C TYR A 74 -2.91 -5.09 6.42
N ARG A 75 -4.19 -5.24 6.73
CA ARG A 75 -4.70 -6.19 7.72
C ARG A 75 -4.35 -7.63 7.35
N LEU A 76 -4.59 -8.03 6.10
CA LEU A 76 -4.28 -9.38 5.61
C LEU A 76 -2.77 -9.62 5.51
N ALA A 77 -2.02 -8.70 4.90
CA ALA A 77 -0.58 -8.82 4.74
C ALA A 77 0.14 -8.89 6.09
N ARG A 78 -0.30 -8.09 7.07
CA ARG A 78 0.24 -8.14 8.43
C ARG A 78 -0.05 -9.47 9.11
N ALA A 79 -1.29 -9.96 9.03
CA ALA A 79 -1.67 -11.25 9.61
C ALA A 79 -0.81 -12.40 9.06
N LEU A 80 -0.63 -12.48 7.74
CA LEU A 80 0.20 -13.49 7.10
C LEU A 80 1.67 -13.42 7.56
N GLN A 81 2.18 -12.21 7.83
CA GLN A 81 3.59 -12.01 8.17
C GLN A 81 3.90 -12.08 9.66
N THR A 82 2.93 -11.80 10.53
CA THR A 82 3.17 -11.64 11.97
C THR A 82 2.21 -12.39 12.89
N GLY A 83 1.24 -13.14 12.33
CA GLY A 83 0.23 -13.87 13.10
C GLY A 83 -0.81 -12.96 13.80
N THR A 84 -0.74 -11.65 13.62
CA THR A 84 -1.69 -10.69 14.20
C THR A 84 -2.06 -9.62 13.18
N THR A 85 -3.22 -9.00 13.31
CA THR A 85 -3.70 -7.96 12.41
C THR A 85 -3.95 -6.65 13.13
N VAL A 86 -4.34 -5.61 12.39
CA VAL A 86 -4.71 -4.30 12.95
C VAL A 86 -6.20 -4.09 12.93
N ALA A 87 -6.69 -3.31 13.89
CA ALA A 87 -8.08 -2.90 13.99
C ALA A 87 -8.45 -1.90 12.89
N ASP A 88 -9.73 -1.86 12.49
CA ASP A 88 -10.24 -0.71 11.76
C ASP A 88 -10.30 0.48 12.73
N PRO A 89 -9.65 1.63 12.43
CA PRO A 89 -9.64 2.78 13.33
C PRO A 89 -11.04 3.37 13.63
N TYR A 90 -12.07 3.01 12.87
CA TYR A 90 -13.46 3.44 13.07
C TYR A 90 -14.33 2.34 13.70
N HIS A 91 -13.90 1.09 13.62
CA HIS A 91 -14.62 -0.08 14.13
C HIS A 91 -13.60 -1.05 14.75
N PRO A 92 -13.11 -0.78 15.98
CA PRO A 92 -12.00 -1.52 16.57
C PRO A 92 -12.37 -2.94 17.04
N GLU A 93 -13.67 -3.27 17.09
CA GLU A 93 -14.15 -4.62 17.38
C GLU A 93 -14.23 -5.47 16.10
N PRO A 94 -14.07 -6.81 16.18
CA PRO A 94 -13.76 -7.64 17.36
C PRO A 94 -12.26 -7.72 17.70
N THR A 95 -11.93 -8.22 18.90
CA THR A 95 -10.53 -8.41 19.34
C THR A 95 -9.79 -9.54 18.61
N HIS A 96 -10.53 -10.44 17.96
CA HIS A 96 -9.99 -11.54 17.17
C HIS A 96 -10.78 -11.69 15.86
N VAL A 97 -10.09 -12.07 14.80
CA VAL A 97 -10.68 -12.40 13.49
C VAL A 97 -10.08 -13.69 12.96
N THR A 98 -10.70 -14.31 11.95
CA THR A 98 -10.10 -15.45 11.25
C THR A 98 -9.28 -14.99 10.03
N LEU A 99 -8.33 -15.81 9.57
CA LEU A 99 -7.66 -15.56 8.28
C LEU A 99 -8.67 -15.53 7.12
N ALA A 100 -9.72 -16.34 7.21
CA ALA A 100 -10.79 -16.38 6.22
C ALA A 100 -11.59 -15.07 6.15
N ASP A 101 -11.81 -14.40 7.29
CA ASP A 101 -12.44 -13.06 7.33
C ASP A 101 -11.58 -12.04 6.59
N LEU A 102 -10.28 -11.99 6.90
CA LEU A 102 -9.35 -11.05 6.28
C LEU A 102 -9.22 -11.26 4.77
N ARG A 103 -9.18 -12.52 4.33
CA ARG A 103 -9.19 -12.87 2.91
C ARG A 103 -10.48 -12.42 2.22
N ARG A 104 -11.65 -12.64 2.84
CA ARG A 104 -12.94 -12.19 2.30
C ARG A 104 -13.03 -10.67 2.22
N GLU A 105 -12.63 -9.97 3.28
CA GLU A 105 -12.58 -8.50 3.34
C GLU A 105 -11.73 -7.94 2.19
N PHE A 106 -10.52 -8.47 2.00
CA PHE A 106 -9.64 -8.04 0.92
C PHE A 106 -10.19 -8.42 -0.47
N ALA A 107 -10.65 -9.65 -0.66
CA ALA A 107 -11.18 -10.13 -1.94
C ALA A 107 -12.36 -9.27 -2.43
N ALA A 108 -13.26 -8.88 -1.52
CA ALA A 108 -14.41 -8.03 -1.83
C ALA A 108 -14.02 -6.66 -2.43
N LEU A 109 -12.84 -6.13 -2.07
CA LEU A 109 -12.34 -4.84 -2.52
C LEU A 109 -11.37 -4.95 -3.69
N ALA A 110 -10.55 -6.01 -3.72
CA ALA A 110 -9.53 -6.20 -4.75
C ALA A 110 -10.10 -6.73 -6.07
N GLY A 111 -11.21 -7.49 -6.02
CA GLY A 111 -11.95 -8.02 -7.16
C GLY A 111 -11.23 -9.11 -7.97
N THR A 112 -9.91 -9.01 -8.17
CA THR A 112 -9.09 -9.97 -8.93
C THR A 112 -8.40 -11.01 -8.03
N TYR A 113 -8.44 -10.84 -6.72
CA TYR A 113 -7.82 -11.75 -5.77
C TYR A 113 -8.73 -12.95 -5.52
N VAL A 114 -8.20 -14.15 -5.73
CA VAL A 114 -8.84 -15.42 -5.39
C VAL A 114 -8.09 -15.99 -4.19
N ALA A 115 -8.77 -16.09 -3.05
CA ALA A 115 -8.20 -16.68 -1.85
C ALA A 115 -7.82 -18.15 -2.12
N PRO A 116 -6.68 -18.64 -1.60
CA PRO A 116 -6.38 -20.06 -1.61
C PRO A 116 -7.53 -20.84 -0.96
N THR A 117 -8.07 -21.85 -1.64
CA THR A 117 -9.13 -22.70 -1.08
C THR A 117 -8.57 -23.50 0.09
N GLN A 118 -9.02 -23.20 1.32
CA GLN A 118 -9.03 -24.21 2.38
C GLN A 118 -10.21 -25.16 2.12
N PRO A 119 -10.08 -26.47 2.36
CA PRO A 119 -11.21 -27.38 2.25
C PRO A 119 -12.32 -26.92 3.21
N PRO A 120 -13.60 -27.01 2.82
CA PRO A 120 -14.68 -26.53 3.65
C PRO A 120 -14.75 -27.37 4.93
N LYS A 121 -14.66 -26.73 6.09
CA LYS A 121 -15.20 -27.28 7.33
C LYS A 121 -16.55 -26.61 7.60
N ASP A 122 -17.55 -27.44 7.80
CA ASP A 122 -18.95 -27.08 7.99
C ASP A 122 -19.12 -25.93 8.99
N SER A 123 -19.65 -24.80 8.52
CA SER A 123 -20.15 -23.73 9.41
C SER A 123 -21.69 -23.79 9.43
N PRO A 124 -22.34 -23.85 10.60
CA PRO A 124 -23.78 -23.67 10.68
C PRO A 124 -24.15 -22.20 10.36
N PRO A 125 -25.40 -21.93 9.94
CA PRO A 125 -25.83 -20.57 9.62
C PRO A 125 -25.90 -19.70 10.90
N PRO A 126 -25.86 -18.36 10.75
CA PRO A 126 -25.83 -17.45 11.90
C PRO A 126 -27.15 -17.50 12.67
N LEU A 127 -27.08 -17.68 13.98
CA LEU A 127 -28.23 -17.61 14.87
C LEU A 127 -28.49 -16.17 15.31
N ASP A 128 -29.70 -15.69 15.01
CA ASP A 128 -30.27 -14.46 15.53
C ASP A 128 -30.73 -14.59 17.00
N SER A 129 -30.43 -13.54 17.76
CA SER A 129 -31.18 -13.00 18.92
C SER A 129 -31.41 -13.85 20.20
N LYS A 130 -30.94 -13.27 21.32
CA LYS A 130 -31.56 -13.16 22.66
C LYS A 130 -32.49 -14.29 23.14
N THR A 131 -32.14 -14.94 24.25
CA THR A 131 -32.84 -14.79 25.56
C THR A 131 -32.13 -15.55 26.69
N SER A 132 -32.26 -14.98 27.89
CA SER A 132 -31.89 -15.48 29.22
C SER A 132 -32.44 -16.88 29.55
N SER A 133 -31.72 -17.66 30.39
CA SER A 133 -32.21 -18.10 31.72
C SER A 133 -31.34 -19.19 32.39
N SER A 134 -30.79 -18.83 33.56
CA SER A 134 -30.77 -19.55 34.86
C SER A 134 -30.34 -21.03 35.03
N ALA A 135 -29.38 -21.17 35.96
CA ALA A 135 -29.41 -21.98 37.21
C ALA A 135 -28.90 -23.44 37.26
N GLY A 136 -28.16 -23.71 38.36
CA GLY A 136 -27.82 -25.02 38.94
C GLY A 136 -26.31 -25.16 39.20
N THR A 137 -25.73 -24.65 40.29
CA THR A 137 -25.44 -25.32 41.57
C THR A 137 -24.99 -26.79 41.46
N ASP A 138 -23.76 -27.12 41.88
CA ASP A 138 -23.51 -27.97 43.07
C ASP A 138 -21.99 -28.01 43.41
N ASP A 139 -21.74 -28.29 44.69
CA ASP A 139 -20.53 -28.22 45.50
C ASP A 139 -19.43 -29.27 45.20
N GLY A 140 -18.20 -29.00 45.69
CA GLY A 140 -17.12 -29.99 45.70
C GLY A 140 -15.78 -29.52 46.31
N GLN A 141 -15.73 -29.48 47.65
CA GLN A 141 -14.65 -29.08 48.57
C GLN A 141 -13.23 -29.70 48.41
N GLY A 142 -12.23 -28.94 48.89
CA GLY A 142 -10.98 -29.40 49.55
C GLY A 142 -9.78 -29.63 48.63
N GLN A 143 -8.51 -29.32 48.97
CA GLN A 143 -7.84 -28.99 50.23
C GLN A 143 -6.37 -28.64 49.90
N GLU A 144 -5.82 -27.56 50.47
CA GLU A 144 -4.37 -27.25 50.60
C GLU A 144 -3.99 -27.39 52.10
N PRO A 145 -2.71 -27.39 52.59
CA PRO A 145 -1.46 -26.87 51.98
C PRO A 145 -0.12 -27.65 52.23
N GLU A 146 0.93 -27.36 51.42
CA GLU A 146 2.40 -27.06 51.65
C GLU A 146 3.26 -27.74 52.78
N PRO A 147 4.63 -27.56 52.91
CA PRO A 147 5.74 -27.03 52.06
C PRO A 147 7.07 -27.90 52.18
N PRO A 148 8.32 -27.37 52.23
CA PRO A 148 9.22 -26.91 51.15
C PRO A 148 10.59 -27.64 51.13
N THR A 149 11.41 -27.45 50.09
CA THR A 149 12.88 -27.60 50.21
C THR A 149 13.63 -26.63 49.29
N ASP A 150 14.45 -25.78 49.90
CA ASP A 150 15.46 -24.91 49.29
C ASP A 150 16.64 -25.69 48.68
N ALA A 151 17.20 -25.21 47.57
CA ALA A 151 18.66 -25.00 47.35
C ALA A 151 18.98 -24.60 45.89
N GLU A 152 19.59 -23.43 45.71
CA GLU A 152 20.50 -23.05 44.61
C GLU A 152 21.94 -22.90 45.20
N PRO A 153 23.05 -22.63 44.46
CA PRO A 153 23.24 -22.37 43.02
C PRO A 153 24.46 -23.11 42.38
N ASP A 154 24.81 -22.67 41.16
CA ASP A 154 26.06 -22.83 40.38
C ASP A 154 26.11 -24.00 39.38
N ASP A 155 26.08 -23.69 38.07
CA ASP A 155 27.31 -23.62 37.25
C ASP A 155 27.02 -23.03 35.86
N GLU A 156 27.88 -22.09 35.47
CA GLU A 156 27.97 -21.44 34.15
C GLU A 156 28.59 -22.39 33.13
N GLU A 157 27.90 -22.75 32.03
CA GLU A 157 28.55 -23.18 30.79
C GLU A 157 27.75 -22.77 29.54
N GLU A 158 28.30 -21.78 28.83
CA GLU A 158 28.29 -21.53 27.37
C GLU A 158 27.10 -22.02 26.52
N ASP A 159 26.08 -21.16 26.35
CA ASP A 159 25.12 -21.29 25.25
C ASP A 159 25.77 -20.88 23.92
N GLN A 160 25.98 -21.89 23.07
CA GLN A 160 26.25 -21.72 21.64
C GLN A 160 24.93 -21.35 20.95
N ASP A 161 24.87 -20.15 20.38
CA ASP A 161 23.80 -19.69 19.49
C ASP A 161 23.79 -20.54 18.20
N ASP A 162 23.19 -21.73 18.26
CA ASP A 162 22.70 -22.45 17.09
C ASP A 162 21.31 -21.87 16.74
N ASP A 163 21.31 -20.88 15.83
CA ASP A 163 20.12 -20.43 15.10
C ASP A 163 19.60 -21.59 14.21
N GLU A 164 18.96 -22.58 14.83
CA GLU A 164 18.06 -23.49 14.13
C GLU A 164 16.69 -22.79 14.01
N ASP A 165 16.43 -22.25 12.82
CA ASP A 165 15.10 -21.85 12.34
C ASP A 165 14.14 -23.02 12.54
N GLN A 166 13.46 -23.05 13.69
CA GLN A 166 12.37 -23.98 13.93
C GLN A 166 11.19 -23.51 13.06
N ASP A 167 11.02 -24.18 11.92
CA ASP A 167 9.79 -24.28 11.15
C ASP A 167 8.67 -24.85 12.06
N GLN A 168 8.19 -24.05 13.02
CA GLN A 168 7.03 -24.40 13.82
C GLN A 168 5.81 -24.26 12.91
N ASP A 169 5.23 -25.40 12.54
CA ASP A 169 3.92 -25.45 11.91
C ASP A 169 2.91 -24.93 12.94
N GLU A 170 2.67 -23.62 12.92
CA GLU A 170 1.59 -22.98 13.68
C GLU A 170 0.30 -23.73 13.34
N GLY A 171 -0.28 -24.38 14.36
CA GLY A 171 -1.45 -25.23 14.22
C GLY A 171 -2.61 -24.49 13.57
N ASP A 172 -3.51 -25.22 12.91
CA ASP A 172 -4.69 -24.63 12.24
C ASP A 172 -5.52 -23.72 13.18
N ASP A 173 -5.49 -23.98 14.49
CA ASP A 173 -6.19 -23.22 15.53
C ASP A 173 -5.75 -21.74 15.64
N ASP A 174 -4.48 -21.41 15.36
CA ASP A 174 -3.98 -20.03 15.45
C ASP A 174 -4.56 -19.11 14.35
N TRP A 175 -4.92 -19.70 13.20
CA TRP A 175 -5.49 -18.97 12.06
C TRP A 175 -7.01 -18.77 12.16
N GLU A 176 -7.65 -19.49 13.08
CA GLU A 176 -9.05 -19.27 13.48
C GLU A 176 -9.17 -18.15 14.52
N ARG A 177 -8.07 -17.68 15.11
CA ARG A 177 -8.09 -16.69 16.18
C ARG A 177 -6.94 -15.68 16.14
N ILE A 178 -6.87 -14.89 15.07
CA ILE A 178 -5.86 -13.85 14.86
C ILE A 178 -6.16 -12.63 15.73
N LEU A 179 -5.23 -12.25 16.61
CA LEU A 179 -5.35 -11.06 17.46
C LEU A 179 -5.41 -9.77 16.64
N VAL A 180 -6.35 -8.88 16.99
CA VAL A 180 -6.52 -7.55 16.42
C VAL A 180 -5.88 -6.51 17.34
N GLU A 181 -4.88 -5.79 16.83
CA GLU A 181 -4.13 -4.77 17.56
C GLU A 181 -4.55 -3.35 17.14
N GLU A 182 -4.73 -2.46 18.11
CA GLU A 182 -4.99 -1.05 17.84
C GLU A 182 -3.70 -0.27 17.63
N LEU A 183 -3.63 0.48 16.53
CA LEU A 183 -2.53 1.40 16.28
C LEU A 183 -2.86 2.78 16.86
N LYS A 184 -2.20 3.15 17.96
CA LYS A 184 -2.38 4.45 18.62
C LYS A 184 -2.22 5.61 17.62
N GLY A 185 -3.18 6.52 17.58
CA GLY A 185 -3.13 7.74 16.76
C GLY A 185 -3.46 7.54 15.27
N LEU A 186 -3.83 6.32 14.86
CA LEU A 186 -4.08 5.99 13.45
C LEU A 186 -5.28 6.75 12.89
N ARG A 187 -6.37 6.81 13.67
CA ARG A 187 -7.59 7.52 13.29
C ARG A 187 -7.31 9.00 13.03
N GLU A 188 -6.61 9.66 13.95
CA GLU A 188 -6.31 11.10 13.88
C GLU A 188 -5.43 11.43 12.67
N ASP A 189 -4.50 10.54 12.33
CA ASP A 189 -3.67 10.68 11.13
C ASP A 189 -4.47 10.51 9.85
N GLU A 190 -5.35 9.51 9.77
CA GLU A 190 -6.20 9.34 8.60
C GLU A 190 -7.16 10.52 8.44
N GLU A 191 -7.82 10.97 9.51
CA GLU A 191 -8.70 12.15 9.47
C GLU A 191 -7.95 13.43 9.08
N ARG A 192 -6.69 13.58 9.48
CA ARG A 192 -5.83 14.68 9.04
C ARG A 192 -5.50 14.54 7.54
N ASN A 193 -5.04 13.37 7.10
CA ASN A 193 -4.68 13.10 5.72
C ASN A 193 -5.87 13.34 4.76
N GLU A 194 -7.09 12.98 5.16
CA GLU A 194 -8.27 13.20 4.33
C GLU A 194 -8.65 14.68 4.21
N ARG A 195 -8.51 15.46 5.29
CA ARG A 195 -8.72 16.92 5.26
C ARG A 195 -7.69 17.61 4.37
N GLU A 196 -6.41 17.25 4.54
CA GLU A 196 -5.31 17.80 3.73
C GLU A 196 -5.47 17.43 2.25
N ALA A 197 -5.90 16.20 1.94
CA ALA A 197 -6.12 15.75 0.58
C ALA A 197 -7.29 16.46 -0.11
N GLU A 198 -8.39 16.74 0.59
CA GLU A 198 -9.51 17.50 0.03
C GLU A 198 -9.09 18.95 -0.30
N GLU A 199 -8.32 19.57 0.59
CA GLU A 199 -7.82 20.93 0.36
C GLU A 199 -6.81 20.97 -0.79
N GLU A 200 -5.86 20.02 -0.83
CA GLU A 200 -4.95 19.87 -1.96
C GLU A 200 -5.72 19.70 -3.27
N LEU A 201 -6.74 18.84 -3.28
CA LEU A 201 -7.54 18.54 -4.47
C LEU A 201 -8.23 19.79 -5.00
N ARG A 202 -8.85 20.59 -4.13
CA ARG A 202 -9.51 21.84 -4.50
C ARG A 202 -8.53 22.79 -5.20
N ILE A 203 -7.37 23.02 -4.57
CA ILE A 203 -6.32 23.89 -5.09
C ILE A 203 -5.81 23.38 -6.44
N VAL A 204 -5.50 22.09 -6.54
CA VAL A 204 -4.87 21.49 -7.72
C VAL A 204 -5.84 21.42 -8.89
N LEU A 205 -7.10 21.03 -8.68
CA LEU A 205 -8.08 20.96 -9.77
C LEU A 205 -8.40 22.35 -10.32
N GLU A 206 -8.53 23.36 -9.47
CA GLU A 206 -8.74 24.73 -9.93
C GLU A 206 -7.53 25.24 -10.72
N ALA A 207 -6.33 24.97 -10.22
CA ALA A 207 -5.08 25.39 -10.84
C ALA A 207 -4.78 24.67 -12.17
N LEU A 208 -5.06 23.37 -12.29
CA LEU A 208 -4.74 22.54 -13.46
C LEU A 208 -5.89 22.42 -14.47
N GLY A 209 -7.13 22.69 -14.03
CA GLY A 209 -8.32 22.72 -14.88
C GLY A 209 -8.58 24.14 -15.42
N PRO A 210 -9.61 24.87 -14.93
CA PRO A 210 -10.05 26.15 -15.52
C PRO A 210 -8.95 27.20 -15.63
N ARG A 211 -8.19 27.47 -14.55
CA ARG A 211 -7.14 28.51 -14.58
C ARG A 211 -6.01 28.17 -15.55
N ASN A 212 -5.69 26.89 -15.69
CA ASN A 212 -4.71 26.41 -16.66
C ASN A 212 -5.21 26.56 -18.08
N LEU A 213 -6.48 26.23 -18.34
CA LEU A 213 -7.10 26.45 -19.64
C LEU A 213 -7.11 27.93 -20.01
N ASP A 214 -7.52 28.81 -19.09
CA ASP A 214 -7.48 30.26 -19.29
C ASP A 214 -6.08 30.73 -19.70
N ARG A 215 -5.05 30.34 -18.94
CA ARG A 215 -3.66 30.65 -19.26
C ARG A 215 -3.21 30.11 -20.61
N LYS A 216 -3.68 28.93 -21.03
CA LYS A 216 -3.29 28.36 -22.34
C LYS A 216 -3.89 29.15 -23.50
N LEU A 217 -5.08 29.71 -23.31
CA LEU A 217 -5.78 30.48 -24.33
C LEU A 217 -5.27 31.91 -24.48
N THR A 218 -4.44 32.41 -23.56
CA THR A 218 -3.76 33.71 -23.72
C THR A 218 -2.52 33.64 -24.60
N VAL A 219 -2.08 32.44 -25.01
CA VAL A 219 -0.93 32.27 -25.90
C VAL A 219 -1.37 32.62 -27.33
N GLU A 220 -0.55 33.40 -28.04
CA GLU A 220 -0.77 33.74 -29.44
C GLU A 220 -0.87 32.45 -30.29
N ASP A 221 -1.81 32.43 -31.24
CA ASP A 221 -2.11 31.27 -32.10
C ASP A 221 -2.45 29.97 -31.36
N ALA A 222 -2.91 30.05 -30.10
CA ALA A 222 -3.35 28.87 -29.37
C ALA A 222 -4.54 28.21 -30.04
N ASP A 223 -4.42 26.92 -30.37
CA ASP A 223 -5.56 26.08 -30.72
C ASP A 223 -6.40 25.82 -29.46
N PRO A 224 -7.66 26.33 -29.39
CA PRO A 224 -8.48 26.17 -28.21
C PRO A 224 -8.78 24.72 -27.85
N GLN A 225 -8.85 23.83 -28.85
CA GLN A 225 -9.14 22.43 -28.66
C GLN A 225 -7.94 21.68 -28.06
N ASP A 226 -6.73 21.92 -28.57
CA ASP A 226 -5.49 21.40 -27.97
C ASP A 226 -5.29 21.95 -26.54
N ALA A 227 -5.54 23.24 -26.32
CA ALA A 227 -5.47 23.86 -25.00
C ALA A 227 -6.41 23.16 -24.00
N HIS A 228 -7.67 22.93 -24.40
CA HIS A 228 -8.67 22.22 -23.61
C HIS A 228 -8.25 20.77 -23.32
N GLN A 229 -7.76 20.04 -24.32
CA GLN A 229 -7.31 18.66 -24.15
C GLN A 229 -6.12 18.56 -23.19
N ARG A 230 -5.13 19.45 -23.30
CA ARG A 230 -3.96 19.46 -22.42
C ARG A 230 -4.32 19.82 -20.98
N ALA A 231 -5.22 20.79 -20.77
CA ALA A 231 -5.72 21.11 -19.43
C ALA A 231 -6.48 19.93 -18.82
N GLY A 232 -7.35 19.28 -19.62
CA GLY A 232 -8.07 18.07 -19.23
C GLY A 232 -7.16 16.92 -18.83
N ALA A 233 -6.11 16.66 -19.61
CA ALA A 233 -5.12 15.63 -19.30
C ALA A 233 -4.37 15.91 -18.00
N GLN A 234 -3.97 17.17 -17.75
CA GLN A 234 -3.23 17.55 -16.55
C GLN A 234 -4.08 17.43 -15.29
N GLN A 235 -5.32 17.93 -15.29
CA GLN A 235 -6.20 17.79 -14.12
C GLN A 235 -6.56 16.31 -13.87
N ALA A 236 -6.78 15.51 -14.92
CA ALA A 236 -7.12 14.10 -14.77
C ALA A 236 -5.97 13.28 -14.16
N ALA A 237 -4.72 13.63 -14.52
CA ALA A 237 -3.54 13.03 -13.92
C ALA A 237 -3.42 13.32 -12.42
N ALA A 238 -3.71 14.56 -12.01
CA ALA A 238 -3.75 14.94 -10.60
C ALA A 238 -4.90 14.29 -9.84
N ALA A 239 -6.10 14.23 -10.45
CA ALA A 239 -7.26 13.53 -9.90
C ALA A 239 -6.93 12.05 -9.61
N SER A 240 -6.33 11.35 -10.56
CA SER A 240 -5.88 9.97 -10.40
C SER A 240 -4.83 9.84 -9.29
N ARG A 241 -3.84 10.75 -9.22
CA ARG A 241 -2.84 10.75 -8.16
C ARG A 241 -3.49 10.88 -6.78
N ILE A 242 -4.38 11.84 -6.58
CA ILE A 242 -5.01 12.11 -5.28
C ILE A 242 -5.94 10.97 -4.86
N ALA A 243 -6.69 10.39 -5.81
CA ALA A 243 -7.48 9.19 -5.56
C ALA A 243 -6.59 8.04 -5.07
N MET A 244 -5.56 7.67 -5.84
CA MET A 244 -4.69 6.57 -5.46
C MET A 244 -3.84 6.85 -4.20
N ASN A 245 -3.58 8.13 -3.89
CA ASN A 245 -2.92 8.51 -2.63
C ASN A 245 -3.75 8.09 -1.41
N GLY A 246 -5.07 7.88 -1.53
CA GLY A 246 -5.86 7.30 -0.45
C GLY A 246 -5.28 5.96 -0.01
N GLY A 247 -4.95 5.08 -0.96
CA GLY A 247 -4.34 3.79 -0.62
C GLY A 247 -2.86 3.89 -0.22
N ARG A 248 -2.08 4.76 -0.88
CA ARG A 248 -0.64 4.91 -0.60
C ARG A 248 -0.38 5.54 0.77
N SER A 249 -1.10 6.62 1.10
CA SER A 249 -0.97 7.30 2.38
C SER A 249 -1.50 6.44 3.53
N THR A 250 -2.57 5.68 3.31
CA THR A 250 -3.05 4.71 4.32
C THR A 250 -2.01 3.64 4.62
N ASN A 251 -1.45 3.00 3.60
CA ASN A 251 -0.39 2.01 3.79
C ASN A 251 0.84 2.61 4.51
N TRP A 252 1.20 3.85 4.16
CA TRP A 252 2.28 4.59 4.82
C TRP A 252 1.97 4.89 6.29
N THR A 253 0.80 5.44 6.60
CA THR A 253 0.43 5.77 7.98
C THR A 253 0.37 4.51 8.85
N HIS A 254 -0.21 3.42 8.33
CA HIS A 254 -0.24 2.15 9.03
C HIS A 254 1.18 1.66 9.33
N MET A 255 2.03 1.52 8.29
CA MET A 255 3.39 1.04 8.49
C MET A 255 4.21 1.93 9.42
N MET A 256 4.00 3.25 9.44
CA MET A 256 4.76 4.14 10.32
C MET A 256 4.33 4.03 11.79
N ARG A 257 3.05 3.74 12.05
CA ARG A 257 2.51 3.57 13.42
C ARG A 257 2.68 2.16 13.97
N ASP A 258 2.79 1.17 13.09
CA ASP A 258 2.85 -0.23 13.49
C ASP A 258 4.24 -0.63 14.00
N GLY A 259 4.34 -0.99 15.28
CA GLY A 259 5.59 -1.46 15.87
C GLY A 259 6.13 -2.75 15.23
N ARG A 260 5.27 -3.55 14.59
CA ARG A 260 5.67 -4.80 13.91
C ARG A 260 6.29 -4.56 12.53
N ALA A 261 6.03 -3.42 11.89
CA ALA A 261 6.68 -3.07 10.64
C ALA A 261 8.10 -2.57 10.92
N LEU A 262 9.11 -3.35 10.54
CA LEU A 262 10.53 -3.03 10.73
C LEU A 262 10.97 -1.84 9.87
N GLY A 263 10.30 -1.62 8.74
CA GLY A 263 10.70 -0.63 7.77
C GLY A 263 9.83 -0.63 6.52
N TYR A 264 10.36 -0.06 5.45
CA TYR A 264 9.70 -0.04 4.16
C TYR A 264 10.68 -0.16 3.00
N VAL A 265 10.17 -0.55 1.84
CA VAL A 265 10.88 -0.49 0.56
C VAL A 265 10.02 0.22 -0.47
N ARG A 266 10.66 1.01 -1.35
CA ARG A 266 9.98 1.61 -2.50
C ARG A 266 10.02 0.62 -3.66
N LEU A 267 8.87 0.39 -4.28
CA LEU A 267 8.68 -0.57 -5.37
C LEU A 267 8.00 0.09 -6.59
N SER A 268 8.06 -0.58 -7.73
CA SER A 268 7.44 -0.16 -8.99
C SER A 268 6.35 -1.14 -9.40
N ARG A 269 5.15 -0.63 -9.67
CA ARG A 269 4.02 -1.42 -10.20
C ARG A 269 4.24 -1.91 -11.64
N THR A 270 5.15 -1.27 -12.39
CA THR A 270 5.33 -1.51 -13.84
C THR A 270 6.70 -2.10 -14.18
N GLY A 271 7.60 -2.25 -13.20
CA GLY A 271 9.01 -2.57 -13.44
C GLY A 271 9.82 -1.48 -14.16
N THR A 272 9.16 -0.39 -14.59
CA THR A 272 9.73 0.69 -15.43
C THR A 272 9.54 2.06 -14.77
N PRO A 273 10.08 2.28 -13.56
CA PRO A 273 9.86 3.53 -12.82
C PRO A 273 10.53 4.74 -13.48
N CYS A 274 9.99 5.94 -13.26
CA CYS A 274 10.70 7.16 -13.65
C CYS A 274 12.04 7.28 -12.88
N GLY A 275 13.00 8.06 -13.40
CA GLY A 275 14.35 8.12 -12.81
C GLY A 275 14.40 8.62 -11.36
N TRP A 276 13.43 9.41 -10.90
CA TRP A 276 13.34 9.77 -9.47
C TRP A 276 12.86 8.59 -8.62
N CYS A 277 11.82 7.87 -9.07
CA CYS A 277 11.33 6.69 -8.39
C CYS A 277 12.36 5.57 -8.37
N ALA A 278 13.08 5.37 -9.47
CA ALA A 278 14.21 4.45 -9.53
C ALA A 278 15.28 4.76 -8.46
N MET A 279 15.51 6.05 -8.17
CA MET A 279 16.43 6.45 -7.09
C MET A 279 15.86 6.12 -5.71
N LEU A 280 14.57 6.34 -5.47
CA LEU A 280 13.95 5.95 -4.21
C LEU A 280 13.99 4.42 -4.03
N ILE A 281 13.73 3.67 -5.10
CA ILE A 281 13.80 2.19 -5.14
C ILE A 281 15.23 1.70 -4.88
N SER A 282 16.26 2.44 -5.33
CA SER A 282 17.66 2.07 -5.13
C SER A 282 18.16 2.22 -3.69
N ARG A 283 17.35 2.75 -2.78
CA ARG A 283 17.71 2.79 -1.35
C ARG A 283 17.63 1.43 -0.68
N GLY A 284 16.94 0.47 -1.29
CA GLY A 284 16.66 -0.82 -0.66
C GLY A 284 15.66 -0.71 0.48
N ALA A 285 15.75 -1.67 1.41
CA ALA A 285 15.02 -1.67 2.66
C ALA A 285 15.47 -0.50 3.56
N VAL A 286 14.52 0.34 3.98
CA VAL A 286 14.73 1.43 4.93
C VAL A 286 14.08 1.04 6.25
N TYR A 287 14.91 0.69 7.25
CA TYR A 287 14.46 0.28 8.58
C TYR A 287 14.21 1.48 9.49
N LYS A 288 13.20 1.38 10.37
CA LYS A 288 12.87 2.40 11.35
C LYS A 288 14.01 2.59 12.35
N SER A 289 14.57 3.79 12.37
CA SER A 289 15.59 4.25 13.30
C SER A 289 15.38 5.75 13.51
N ARG A 290 16.03 6.32 14.53
CA ARG A 290 16.01 7.78 14.74
C ARG A 290 16.47 8.54 13.49
N GLU A 291 17.38 7.97 12.72
CA GLU A 291 17.94 8.55 11.51
C GLU A 291 17.00 8.41 10.31
N SER A 292 16.33 7.27 10.17
CA SER A 292 15.40 7.06 9.05
C SER A 292 14.05 7.77 9.22
N ALA A 293 13.71 8.18 10.45
CA ALA A 293 12.61 9.09 10.73
C ALA A 293 12.76 10.45 10.01
N THR A 294 13.95 10.81 9.53
CA THR A 294 14.18 12.02 8.72
C THR A 294 13.78 11.86 7.24
N PHE A 295 13.61 10.63 6.74
CA PHE A 295 13.20 10.37 5.35
C PHE A 295 11.67 10.38 5.18
N ALA A 296 11.10 11.57 5.08
CA ALA A 296 9.66 11.77 4.84
C ALA A 296 9.26 11.69 3.34
N ASP A 297 10.04 11.06 2.46
CA ASP A 297 9.65 10.84 1.05
C ASP A 297 8.89 9.55 0.77
N GLY A 298 8.70 8.70 1.78
CA GLY A 298 7.94 7.45 1.62
C GLY A 298 6.50 7.65 1.17
N ASP A 299 5.86 8.77 1.49
CA ASP A 299 4.48 9.12 1.07
C ASP A 299 4.40 10.20 -0.02
N ARG A 300 5.50 10.48 -0.72
CA ARG A 300 5.50 11.51 -1.78
C ARG A 300 5.39 10.88 -3.17
N TYR A 301 4.42 11.39 -3.93
CA TYR A 301 4.04 10.90 -5.26
C TYR A 301 3.76 12.06 -6.21
N HIS A 302 4.17 11.94 -7.46
CA HIS A 302 3.87 12.89 -8.53
C HIS A 302 2.78 12.34 -9.47
N ASP A 303 2.24 13.20 -10.33
CA ASP A 303 1.24 12.79 -11.32
C ASP A 303 1.82 11.69 -12.22
N HIS A 304 1.02 10.68 -12.55
CA HIS A 304 1.49 9.47 -13.25
C HIS A 304 2.55 8.64 -12.48
N CYS A 305 2.65 8.70 -11.14
CA CYS A 305 3.56 7.79 -10.43
C CYS A 305 3.06 6.34 -10.45
N HIS A 306 3.95 5.44 -10.85
CA HIS A 306 3.76 3.99 -10.77
C HIS A 306 4.47 3.35 -9.57
N CYS A 307 4.83 4.16 -8.58
CA CYS A 307 5.60 3.76 -7.41
C CYS A 307 4.71 3.65 -6.16
N TYR A 308 5.16 2.88 -5.18
CA TYR A 308 4.55 2.78 -3.85
C TYR A 308 5.60 2.42 -2.79
N ALA A 309 5.27 2.62 -1.52
CA ALA A 309 6.01 2.07 -0.39
C ALA A 309 5.33 0.79 0.10
N ALA A 310 6.09 -0.27 0.33
CA ALA A 310 5.64 -1.54 0.89
C ALA A 310 6.26 -1.74 2.28
N PRO A 311 5.51 -2.24 3.28
CA PRO A 311 6.06 -2.58 4.58
C PRO A 311 7.03 -3.75 4.48
N ILE A 312 8.04 -3.75 5.35
CA ILE A 312 8.94 -4.89 5.61
C ILE A 312 8.67 -5.36 7.04
N TRP A 313 8.30 -6.63 7.18
CA TRP A 313 7.92 -7.23 8.47
C TRP A 313 9.03 -8.07 9.09
N ASN A 314 9.83 -8.72 8.24
CA ASN A 314 11.04 -9.45 8.64
C ASN A 314 12.15 -9.20 7.59
N ARG A 315 13.40 -9.51 7.93
CA ARG A 315 14.54 -9.22 7.06
C ARG A 315 14.58 -10.12 5.83
N ASP A 316 14.12 -11.36 5.96
CA ASP A 316 14.16 -12.35 4.88
C ASP A 316 13.21 -12.00 3.75
N GLN A 317 12.05 -11.40 4.06
CA GLN A 317 11.08 -10.90 3.08
C GLN A 317 11.76 -10.02 2.01
N TYR A 318 12.67 -9.12 2.41
CA TYR A 318 13.36 -8.26 1.45
C TYR A 318 14.33 -9.03 0.55
N GLN A 319 14.94 -10.12 1.04
CA GLN A 319 15.92 -10.90 0.28
C GLN A 319 15.26 -11.94 -0.63
N SER A 320 14.18 -12.56 -0.17
CA SER A 320 13.54 -13.70 -0.82
C SER A 320 12.42 -13.34 -1.79
N SER A 321 11.72 -12.21 -1.58
CA SER A 321 10.62 -11.83 -2.46
C SER A 321 11.09 -11.40 -3.85
N GLU A 322 10.35 -11.82 -4.88
CA GLU A 322 10.52 -11.35 -6.25
C GLU A 322 10.04 -9.90 -6.42
N LEU A 323 9.09 -9.44 -5.59
CA LEU A 323 8.62 -8.05 -5.62
C LEU A 323 9.75 -7.05 -5.33
N THR A 324 10.73 -7.45 -4.51
CA THR A 324 11.88 -6.62 -4.11
C THR A 324 13.11 -6.79 -5.00
N ALA A 325 13.08 -7.68 -6.01
CA ALA A 325 14.21 -7.96 -6.90
C ALA A 325 14.72 -6.71 -7.63
N LEU A 326 13.81 -5.85 -8.12
CA LEU A 326 14.19 -4.59 -8.77
C LEU A 326 14.89 -3.63 -7.79
N SER A 327 14.45 -3.61 -6.52
CA SER A 327 15.08 -2.79 -5.49
C SER A 327 16.50 -3.25 -5.20
N ARG A 328 16.71 -4.56 -5.01
CA ARG A 328 18.05 -5.16 -4.86
C ARG A 328 18.95 -4.85 -6.05
N GLN A 329 18.43 -4.98 -7.27
CA GLN A 329 19.17 -4.65 -8.49
C GLN A 329 19.59 -3.17 -8.53
N TYR A 330 18.66 -2.25 -8.25
CA TYR A 330 18.94 -0.82 -8.30
C TYR A 330 19.86 -0.37 -7.17
N MET A 331 19.73 -0.97 -5.99
CA MET A 331 20.63 -0.74 -4.86
C MET A 331 22.08 -1.07 -5.21
N SER A 332 22.32 -2.19 -5.91
CA SER A 332 23.67 -2.55 -6.40
C SER A 332 24.20 -1.59 -7.47
N LEU A 333 23.32 -1.11 -8.36
CA LEU A 333 23.71 -0.24 -9.48
C LEU A 333 23.96 1.21 -9.07
N TRP A 334 23.24 1.73 -8.08
CA TRP A 334 23.34 3.13 -7.65
C TRP A 334 24.79 3.59 -7.40
N PRO A 335 25.57 2.96 -6.50
CA PRO A 335 26.94 3.40 -6.21
C PRO A 335 27.88 3.33 -7.43
N GLN A 336 27.62 2.42 -8.37
CA GLN A 336 28.40 2.29 -9.61
C GLN A 336 28.11 3.46 -10.57
N VAL A 337 26.82 3.77 -10.79
CA VAL A 337 26.37 4.84 -11.70
C VAL A 337 26.68 6.23 -11.15
N THR A 338 26.63 6.39 -9.84
CA THR A 338 26.87 7.67 -9.15
C THR A 338 28.29 7.82 -8.60
N LYS A 339 29.22 6.93 -8.95
CA LYS A 339 30.61 7.00 -8.51
C LYS A 339 31.21 8.40 -8.76
N GLY A 340 31.77 9.01 -7.71
CA GLY A 340 32.36 10.35 -7.76
C GLY A 340 31.35 11.50 -7.91
N LYS A 341 30.04 11.26 -7.75
CA LYS A 341 28.98 12.26 -7.88
C LYS A 341 28.14 12.32 -6.61
N SER A 342 27.54 13.48 -6.34
CA SER A 342 26.66 13.69 -5.19
C SER A 342 25.50 14.64 -5.55
N GLY A 343 24.46 14.66 -4.71
CA GLY A 343 23.31 15.56 -4.87
C GLY A 343 22.71 15.54 -6.28
N LYS A 344 22.57 16.72 -6.89
CA LYS A 344 21.96 16.88 -8.22
C LYS A 344 22.74 16.19 -9.34
N SER A 345 24.07 16.08 -9.24
CA SER A 345 24.89 15.45 -10.28
C SER A 345 24.73 13.93 -10.27
N ALA A 346 24.67 13.31 -9.08
CA ALA A 346 24.35 11.89 -8.91
C ALA A 346 22.98 11.56 -9.49
N LEU A 347 21.95 12.33 -9.11
CA LEU A 347 20.60 12.14 -9.61
C LEU A 347 20.50 12.30 -11.14
N SER A 348 21.24 13.26 -11.71
CA SER A 348 21.25 13.47 -13.16
C SER A 348 21.91 12.32 -13.92
N ALA A 349 22.99 11.75 -13.38
CA ALA A 349 23.63 10.56 -13.92
C ALA A 349 22.68 9.35 -13.84
N TRP A 350 22.06 9.13 -12.69
CA TRP A 350 21.09 8.06 -12.49
C TRP A 350 19.89 8.16 -13.44
N ARG A 351 19.28 9.34 -13.56
CA ARG A 351 18.16 9.57 -14.50
C ARG A 351 18.55 9.27 -15.94
N ARG A 352 19.79 9.54 -16.35
CA ARG A 352 20.29 9.21 -17.69
C ARG A 352 20.43 7.71 -17.88
N PHE A 353 21.04 7.03 -16.90
CA PHE A 353 21.19 5.58 -16.88
C PHE A 353 19.84 4.86 -16.98
N ILE A 354 18.86 5.23 -16.15
CA ILE A 354 17.52 4.62 -16.17
C ILE A 354 16.83 4.80 -17.52
N ARG A 355 16.88 6.01 -18.11
CA ARG A 355 16.32 6.25 -19.44
C ARG A 355 16.98 5.40 -20.52
N GLN A 356 18.31 5.23 -20.46
CA GLN A 356 19.03 4.39 -21.42
C GLN A 356 18.65 2.92 -21.26
N LYS A 357 18.66 2.40 -20.02
CA LYS A 357 18.25 1.03 -19.71
C LYS A 357 16.83 0.72 -20.20
N GLN A 358 15.88 1.63 -19.95
CA GLN A 358 14.49 1.46 -20.38
C GLN A 358 14.31 1.55 -21.90
N ARG A 359 15.06 2.41 -22.58
CA ARG A 359 15.05 2.48 -24.05
C ARG A 359 15.61 1.21 -24.68
N ALA A 360 16.71 0.68 -24.15
CA ALA A 360 17.29 -0.58 -24.61
C ALA A 360 16.30 -1.75 -24.45
N ALA A 361 15.73 -1.91 -23.25
CA ALA A 361 14.73 -2.95 -22.99
C ALA A 361 13.49 -2.83 -23.90
N ALA A 362 13.03 -1.60 -24.16
CA ALA A 362 11.90 -1.38 -25.06
C ALA A 362 12.24 -1.68 -26.54
N GLN A 363 13.50 -1.50 -26.95
CA GLN A 363 13.94 -1.86 -28.30
C GLN A 363 14.06 -3.38 -28.44
N GLU A 364 14.69 -4.06 -27.47
CA GLU A 364 14.81 -5.52 -27.42
C GLU A 364 13.43 -6.20 -27.48
N ALA A 365 12.45 -5.70 -26.71
CA ALA A 365 11.08 -6.24 -26.72
C ALA A 365 10.37 -6.06 -28.08
N ARG A 366 10.67 -4.99 -28.82
CA ARG A 366 10.10 -4.77 -30.18
C ARG A 366 10.72 -5.73 -31.18
N GLU A 367 12.03 -5.92 -31.12
CA GLU A 367 12.75 -6.85 -31.99
C GLU A 367 12.30 -8.30 -31.75
N SER A 368 12.10 -8.70 -30.49
CA SER A 368 11.61 -10.04 -30.16
C SER A 368 10.17 -10.28 -30.64
N THR A 369 9.28 -9.28 -30.52
CA THR A 369 7.90 -9.38 -30.99
C THR A 369 7.84 -9.52 -32.50
N THR A 370 8.63 -8.70 -33.22
CA THR A 370 8.70 -8.75 -34.69
C THR A 370 9.27 -10.08 -35.18
N ALA A 371 10.22 -10.68 -34.45
CA ALA A 371 10.79 -12.00 -34.77
C ALA A 371 9.87 -13.17 -34.43
N GLN A 372 8.88 -13.00 -33.55
CA GLN A 372 7.85 -14.02 -33.25
C GLN A 372 6.68 -13.99 -34.25
N GLU A 373 6.49 -12.87 -34.95
CA GLU A 373 5.44 -12.68 -35.96
C GLU A 373 5.91 -12.97 -37.41
N ALA A 374 7.22 -13.16 -37.62
CA ALA A 374 7.85 -13.52 -38.90
C ALA A 374 8.16 -15.01 -38.95
#